data_AF-X6FP07-F1
#
_entry.id   AF-X6FP07-F1
#
_cell.length_a   1.000
_cell.length_b   1.000
_cell.length_c   1.000
_cell.angle_alpha   90.00
_cell.angle_beta   90.00
_cell.angle_gamma   90.00
#
_symmetry.space_group_name_H-M   'P 1'
#
loop_
_entity.id
_entity.type
_entity.pdbx_description
1 polymer ?
#
loop_
_entity_poly.entity_id
_entity_poly.type
_entity_poly.pdbx_seq_one_letter_code
_entity_poly.pdbx_strand_id
1 'polypeptide(L)'
;MGGRREVGRDLLRERHLLGTEIADLGVGGLLPAVIYDDGRMTEAARVWFILQYFGAEALIVNGGWPAIRGQRKPLAQASGLSGSTTFQARPGAESVGLVDRQTLKADLDGVQLLDARTADVFAGMDLRRNARGGHLPGARSLPHASLLDDDRLKPAGDLRCPSPDSEPAIT
;
A
#
# COMPACT_ATOMS: atom_id res chain seq x y z
N MET A 1 -27.43 -20.12 12.45
CA MET A 1 -27.21 -19.90 11.01
C MET A 1 -26.96 -18.41 10.79
N GLY A 2 -25.77 -17.94 11.14
CA GLY A 2 -25.42 -16.52 11.14
C GLY A 2 -24.58 -16.17 9.91
N GLY A 3 -25.20 -15.53 8.93
CA GLY A 3 -24.52 -15.07 7.72
C GLY A 3 -23.48 -14.00 8.06
N ARG A 4 -22.20 -14.31 7.87
CA ARG A 4 -21.15 -13.29 7.78
C ARG A 4 -21.42 -12.48 6.52
N ARG A 5 -21.95 -11.26 6.67
CA ARG A 5 -21.94 -10.28 5.60
C ARG A 5 -20.50 -9.86 5.39
N GLU A 6 -19.95 -10.22 4.25
CA GLU A 6 -18.68 -9.70 3.77
C GLU A 6 -18.94 -8.24 3.35
N VAL A 7 -18.63 -7.30 4.24
CA VAL A 7 -18.70 -5.87 3.95
C VAL A 7 -17.45 -5.53 3.15
N GLY A 8 -17.51 -5.75 1.84
CA GLY A 8 -16.53 -5.18 0.92
C GLY A 8 -16.71 -3.66 0.92
N ARG A 9 -15.84 -2.93 1.62
CA ARG A 9 -15.86 -1.46 1.62
C ARG A 9 -15.38 -0.97 0.26
N ASP A 10 -16.26 -0.27 -0.46
CA ASP A 10 -15.91 0.42 -1.69
C ASP A 10 -15.22 1.74 -1.32
N LEU A 11 -13.88 1.73 -1.33
CA LEU A 11 -13.03 2.88 -1.01
C LEU A 11 -13.39 4.13 -1.83
N LEU A 12 -13.91 3.97 -3.05
CA LEU A 12 -14.29 5.08 -3.91
C LEU A 12 -15.62 5.72 -3.49
N ARG A 13 -16.58 4.91 -3.02
CA ARG A 13 -17.90 5.41 -2.58
C ARG A 13 -17.85 6.04 -1.19
N GLU A 14 -17.05 5.47 -0.30
CA GLU A 14 -17.01 5.87 1.13
C GLU A 14 -15.86 6.83 1.45
N ARG A 15 -15.25 7.44 0.44
CA ARG A 15 -14.08 8.33 0.58
C ARG A 15 -14.26 9.46 1.62
N HIS A 16 -15.49 9.92 1.84
CA HIS A 16 -15.79 10.94 2.84
C HIS A 16 -15.73 10.40 4.27
N LEU A 17 -16.12 9.14 4.51
CA LEU A 17 -16.03 8.48 5.81
C LEU A 17 -14.57 8.26 6.20
N LEU A 18 -13.74 7.82 5.24
CA LEU A 18 -12.29 7.70 5.44
C LEU A 18 -11.63 9.03 5.81
N GLY A 19 -12.08 10.14 5.22
CA GLY A 19 -11.58 11.47 5.59
C GLY A 19 -11.82 11.81 7.06
N THR A 20 -13.02 11.53 7.56
CA THR A 20 -13.36 11.73 8.98
C THR A 20 -12.58 10.77 9.88
N GLU A 21 -12.50 9.49 9.53
CA GLU A 21 -11.73 8.50 10.29
C GLU A 21 -10.25 8.89 10.41
N ILE A 22 -9.65 9.44 9.34
CA ILE A 22 -8.26 9.94 9.36
C ILE A 22 -8.13 11.14 10.32
N ALA A 23 -9.07 12.08 10.30
CA ALA A 23 -9.07 13.23 11.21
C ALA A 23 -9.23 12.80 12.68
N ASP A 24 -10.09 11.81 12.95
CA ASP A 24 -10.33 11.26 14.29
C ASP A 24 -9.08 10.55 14.87
N LEU A 25 -8.17 10.08 14.01
CA LEU A 25 -6.86 9.54 14.41
C LEU A 25 -5.84 10.64 14.76
N GLY A 26 -6.21 11.92 14.65
CA GLY A 26 -5.31 13.05 14.87
C GLY A 26 -4.32 13.28 13.71
N VAL A 27 -4.57 12.69 12.54
CA VAL A 27 -3.72 12.83 11.35
C VAL A 27 -4.11 14.10 10.58
N GLY A 28 -3.15 14.68 9.85
CA GLY A 28 -3.38 15.88 9.04
C GLY A 28 -3.18 17.22 9.77
N GLY A 29 -2.50 17.20 10.92
CA GLY A 29 -2.00 18.39 11.62
C GLY A 29 -0.68 18.92 11.05
N LEU A 30 0.12 19.58 11.89
CA LEU A 30 1.40 20.21 11.51
C LEU A 30 2.55 19.22 11.27
N LEU A 31 2.39 17.95 11.66
CA LEU A 31 3.43 16.93 11.59
C LEU A 31 2.99 15.78 10.68
N PRO A 32 3.92 15.17 9.93
CA PRO A 32 3.63 13.99 9.15
C PRO A 32 3.29 12.80 10.05
N ALA A 33 2.38 11.95 9.58
CA ALA A 33 2.12 10.66 10.21
C ALA A 33 3.32 9.72 9.98
N VAL A 34 3.76 9.00 11.02
CA VAL A 34 4.79 7.97 10.90
C VAL A 34 4.15 6.60 11.02
N ILE A 35 4.26 5.80 9.96
CA ILE A 35 3.61 4.51 9.80
C ILE A 35 4.66 3.39 9.87
N TYR A 36 4.34 2.31 10.54
CA TYR A 36 5.12 1.08 10.53
C TYR A 36 4.21 -0.14 10.60
N ASP A 37 4.68 -1.27 10.08
CA ASP A 37 4.05 -2.58 10.24
C ASP A 37 5.04 -3.58 10.85
N ASP A 38 4.86 -4.87 10.62
CA ASP A 38 5.74 -5.92 11.14
C ASP A 38 7.08 -6.05 10.39
N GLY A 39 7.35 -5.19 9.41
CA GLY A 39 8.58 -5.19 8.61
C GLY A 39 8.37 -5.67 7.17
N ARG A 40 7.20 -6.24 6.84
CA ARG A 40 6.87 -6.63 5.45
C ARG A 40 6.55 -5.45 4.55
N MET A 41 6.34 -4.26 5.12
CA MET A 41 6.07 -2.98 4.45
C MET A 41 4.78 -2.93 3.62
N THR A 42 4.01 -4.02 3.50
CA THR A 42 2.79 -4.07 2.68
C THR A 42 1.63 -3.29 3.28
N GLU A 43 1.42 -3.41 4.59
CA GLU A 43 0.31 -2.73 5.26
C GLU A 43 0.69 -1.27 5.56
N ALA A 44 1.96 -1.03 5.91
CA ALA A 44 2.48 0.33 6.05
C ALA A 44 2.36 1.12 4.73
N ALA A 45 2.73 0.53 3.59
CA ALA A 45 2.58 1.15 2.28
C ALA A 45 1.12 1.41 1.89
N ARG A 46 0.20 0.51 2.26
CA ARG A 46 -1.24 0.71 2.03
C ARG A 46 -1.79 1.90 2.82
N VAL A 47 -1.45 2.00 4.10
CA VAL A 47 -1.86 3.14 4.94
C VAL A 47 -1.25 4.43 4.41
N TRP A 48 0.04 4.41 4.03
CA TRP A 48 0.71 5.55 3.42
C TRP A 48 0.00 6.01 2.16
N PHE A 49 -0.35 5.10 1.25
CA PHE A 49 -1.10 5.41 0.04
C PHE A 49 -2.45 6.07 0.35
N ILE A 50 -3.19 5.54 1.33
CA ILE A 50 -4.49 6.10 1.75
C ILE A 50 -4.31 7.53 2.25
N LEU A 51 -3.35 7.78 3.16
CA LEU A 51 -3.11 9.11 3.71
C LEU A 51 -2.70 10.10 2.61
N GLN A 52 -1.78 9.72 1.73
CA GLN A 52 -1.36 10.54 0.59
C GLN A 52 -2.53 10.84 -0.35
N TYR A 53 -3.39 9.85 -0.63
CA TYR A 53 -4.55 10.01 -1.49
C TYR A 53 -5.55 11.03 -0.95
N PHE A 54 -5.68 11.13 0.38
CA PHE A 54 -6.50 12.16 1.05
C PHE A 54 -5.73 13.45 1.37
N GLY A 55 -4.47 13.55 0.98
CA GLY A 55 -3.65 14.75 1.13
C GLY A 55 -3.08 14.98 2.54
N ALA A 56 -2.95 13.92 3.33
CA ALA A 56 -2.19 13.92 4.59
C ALA A 56 -0.75 13.46 4.34
N GLU A 57 0.22 14.19 4.91
CA GLU A 57 1.63 13.85 4.80
C GLU A 57 1.96 12.62 5.66
N ALA A 58 2.67 11.65 5.08
CA ALA A 58 3.01 10.42 5.76
C ALA A 58 4.42 9.90 5.40
N LEU A 59 5.07 9.29 6.38
CA LEU A 59 6.38 8.63 6.29
C LEU A 59 6.27 7.18 6.74
N ILE A 60 7.05 6.29 6.13
CA ILE A 60 7.14 4.88 6.52
C ILE A 60 8.46 4.63 7.24
N VAL A 61 8.43 3.91 8.36
CA VAL A 61 9.63 3.39 9.01
C VAL A 61 10.22 2.26 8.17
N ASN A 62 11.40 2.49 7.60
CA ASN A 62 12.13 1.47 6.84
C ASN A 62 12.58 0.34 7.79
N GLY A 63 12.13 -0.89 7.56
CA GLY A 63 12.31 -2.00 8.51
C GLY A 63 11.19 -2.19 9.54
N GLY A 64 10.12 -1.38 9.48
CA GLY A 64 8.95 -1.52 10.34
C GLY A 64 9.24 -1.53 11.85
N TRP A 65 8.39 -2.23 12.61
CA TRP A 65 8.56 -2.43 14.05
C TRP A 65 9.92 -3.06 14.43
N PRO A 66 10.43 -4.11 13.73
CA PRO A 66 11.75 -4.66 14.01
C PRO A 66 12.88 -3.63 14.07
N ALA A 67 12.85 -2.60 13.22
CA ALA A 67 13.87 -1.56 13.18
C ALA A 67 13.87 -0.62 14.40
N ILE A 68 12.75 -0.48 15.10
CA ILE A 68 12.58 0.49 16.20
C ILE A 68 12.40 -0.16 17.58
N ARG A 69 11.97 -1.43 17.66
CA ARG A 69 11.64 -2.11 18.93
C ARG A 69 12.79 -2.19 19.95
N GLY A 70 14.04 -2.15 19.49
CA GLY A 70 15.24 -2.19 20.35
C GLY A 70 15.72 -0.83 20.83
N GLN A 71 15.11 0.26 20.37
CA GLN A 71 15.54 1.62 20.70
C GLN A 71 14.98 2.01 22.07
N ARG A 72 15.86 2.13 23.06
CA ARG A 72 15.53 2.31 24.50
C ARG A 72 14.97 3.68 24.90
N LYS A 73 14.67 4.58 23.97
CA LYS A 73 13.87 5.75 24.36
C LYS A 73 12.47 5.22 24.65
N PRO A 74 11.86 5.56 25.81
CA PRO A 74 10.47 5.24 26.01
C PRO A 74 9.76 5.83 24.80
N LEU A 75 9.11 4.97 24.00
CA LEU A 75 7.91 5.39 23.31
C LEU A 75 7.03 5.86 24.46
N ALA A 76 7.17 7.14 24.83
CA ALA A 76 6.35 7.76 25.84
C ALA A 76 4.94 7.33 25.46
N GLN A 77 4.22 6.72 26.40
CA GLN A 77 2.83 6.36 26.16
C GLN A 77 2.18 7.62 25.61
N ALA A 78 2.00 7.64 24.28
CA ALA A 78 1.49 8.81 23.62
C ALA A 78 0.07 8.87 24.15
N SER A 79 -0.16 9.79 25.10
CA SER A 79 -1.51 10.15 25.50
C SER A 79 -2.20 10.43 24.20
N GLY A 80 -3.21 9.61 23.86
CA GLY A 80 -3.74 9.53 22.51
C GLY A 80 -3.86 10.93 21.92
N LEU A 81 -3.31 11.14 20.72
CA LEU A 81 -3.44 12.39 19.98
C LEU A 81 -4.93 12.58 19.65
N SER A 82 -5.72 12.89 20.66
CA SER A 82 -7.13 13.22 20.59
C SER A 82 -7.17 14.72 20.47
N GLY A 83 -6.83 15.17 19.28
CA GLY A 83 -7.08 16.53 18.85
C GLY A 83 -7.77 16.38 17.52
N SER A 84 -9.03 16.82 17.45
CA SER A 84 -9.70 17.06 16.17
C SER A 84 -8.77 17.97 15.38
N THR A 85 -8.07 17.41 14.40
CA THR A 85 -7.32 18.21 13.45
C THR A 85 -8.34 18.88 12.55
N THR A 86 -8.07 20.09 12.07
CA THR A 86 -8.87 20.72 11.01
C THR A 86 -8.59 20.06 9.65
N PHE A 87 -8.23 18.78 9.65
CA PHE A 87 -7.87 18.05 8.45
C PHE A 87 -9.08 17.96 7.54
N GLN A 88 -8.96 18.62 6.39
CA GLN A 88 -9.92 18.49 5.31
C GLN A 88 -9.34 17.49 4.32
N ALA A 89 -9.96 16.31 4.28
CA ALA A 89 -9.58 15.26 3.34
C ALA A 89 -9.78 15.74 1.90
N ARG A 90 -8.76 15.54 1.07
CA ARG A 90 -8.73 15.92 -0.35
C ARG A 90 -8.49 14.66 -1.19
N PRO A 91 -9.53 13.88 -1.50
CA PRO A 91 -9.38 12.65 -2.27
C PRO A 91 -8.80 12.94 -3.65
N GLY A 92 -7.81 12.15 -4.08
CA GLY A 92 -7.14 12.35 -5.37
C GLY A 92 -6.10 13.48 -5.35
N ALA A 93 -5.52 13.77 -4.17
CA ALA A 93 -4.39 14.68 -4.08
C ALA A 93 -3.22 14.20 -4.97
N GLU A 94 -2.54 15.12 -5.65
CA GLU A 94 -1.69 14.89 -6.83
C GLU A 94 -0.51 13.90 -6.68
N SER A 95 -0.19 13.45 -5.46
CA SER A 95 0.96 12.57 -5.21
C SER A 95 0.73 11.09 -5.50
N VAL A 96 -0.53 10.61 -5.50
CA VAL A 96 -0.88 9.21 -5.78
C VAL A 96 -2.23 9.11 -6.51
N GLY A 97 -2.38 8.10 -7.38
CA GLY A 97 -3.59 7.88 -8.17
C GLY A 97 -4.29 6.56 -7.85
N LEU A 98 -5.62 6.54 -7.99
CA LEU A 98 -6.43 5.33 -7.94
C LEU A 98 -7.14 5.16 -9.28
N VAL A 99 -7.01 3.99 -9.90
CA VAL A 99 -7.61 3.69 -11.20
C VAL A 99 -8.69 2.63 -11.01
N ASP A 100 -9.91 2.93 -11.44
CA ASP A 100 -10.99 1.96 -11.41
C ASP A 100 -10.87 0.93 -12.56
N ARG A 101 -11.62 -0.16 -12.44
CA ARG A 101 -11.60 -1.27 -13.40
C ARG A 101 -12.01 -0.85 -14.82
N GLN A 102 -12.98 0.05 -14.96
CA GLN A 102 -13.50 0.47 -16.27
C GLN A 102 -12.47 1.34 -16.99
N THR A 103 -11.88 2.29 -16.27
CA THR A 103 -10.79 3.14 -16.75
C THR A 103 -9.59 2.28 -17.14
N LEU A 104 -9.14 1.40 -16.25
CA LEU A 104 -8.02 0.49 -16.53
C LEU A 104 -8.27 -0.39 -17.76
N LYS A 105 -9.50 -0.91 -17.92
CA LYS A 105 -9.87 -1.74 -19.07
C LYS A 105 -9.78 -0.97 -20.40
N ALA A 106 -10.11 0.32 -20.41
CA ALA A 106 -10.04 1.16 -21.59
C ALA A 106 -8.59 1.47 -22.00
N ASP A 107 -7.69 1.57 -21.01
CA ASP A 107 -6.32 2.03 -21.21
C ASP A 107 -5.27 0.91 -21.20
N LEU A 108 -5.66 -0.36 -21.21
CA LEU A 108 -4.75 -1.51 -21.04
C LEU A 108 -3.53 -1.47 -21.98
N ASP A 109 -3.74 -1.10 -23.24
CA ASP A 109 -2.68 -1.07 -24.26
C ASP A 109 -1.79 0.19 -24.18
N GLY A 110 -2.22 1.20 -23.42
CA GLY A 110 -1.55 2.50 -23.29
C GLY A 110 -0.75 2.66 -22.00
N VAL A 111 -0.76 1.67 -21.11
CA VAL A 111 -0.13 1.77 -19.78
C VAL A 111 0.80 0.60 -19.50
N GLN A 112 1.83 0.85 -18.70
CA GLN A 112 2.64 -0.23 -18.13
C GLN A 112 2.00 -0.72 -16.84
N LEU A 113 1.68 -2.01 -16.79
CA LEU A 113 1.14 -2.66 -15.60
C LEU A 113 2.24 -3.43 -14.86
N LEU A 114 2.42 -3.13 -13.58
CA LEU A 114 3.31 -3.85 -12.68
C LEU A 114 2.48 -4.58 -11.62
N ASP A 115 2.64 -5.89 -11.56
CA ASP A 115 1.94 -6.74 -10.60
C ASP A 115 2.84 -7.05 -9.40
N ALA A 116 2.47 -6.51 -8.24
CA ALA A 116 3.24 -6.61 -7.00
C ALA A 116 3.06 -7.94 -6.23
N ARG A 117 2.21 -8.84 -6.74
CA ARG A 117 1.90 -10.13 -6.11
C ARG A 117 3.08 -11.11 -6.26
N THR A 118 2.99 -12.26 -5.59
CA THR A 118 3.99 -13.33 -5.72
C THR A 118 3.98 -13.91 -7.14
N ALA A 119 5.09 -14.52 -7.54
CA ALA A 119 5.23 -15.16 -8.85
C ALA A 119 4.14 -16.24 -9.08
N ASP A 120 3.83 -17.06 -8.08
CA ASP A 120 2.79 -18.09 -8.18
C ASP A 120 1.39 -17.52 -8.44
N VAL A 121 1.07 -16.38 -7.83
CA VAL A 121 -0.22 -15.70 -8.02
C VAL A 121 -0.27 -15.06 -9.41
N PHE A 122 0.84 -14.47 -9.86
CA PHE A 122 0.98 -13.91 -11.21
C PHE A 122 0.85 -15.01 -12.28
N ALA A 123 1.49 -16.16 -12.10
CA ALA A 123 1.40 -17.31 -12.99
C ALA A 123 0.04 -18.04 -12.93
N GLY A 124 -0.78 -17.75 -11.92
CA GLY A 124 -2.08 -18.37 -11.72
C GLY A 124 -2.05 -19.75 -11.07
N MET A 125 -0.90 -20.15 -10.51
CA MET A 125 -0.74 -21.36 -9.72
C MET A 125 -1.34 -21.22 -8.33
N ASP A 126 -1.25 -20.03 -7.73
CA ASP A 126 -1.93 -19.68 -6.48
C ASP A 126 -3.13 -18.75 -6.75
N LEU A 127 -4.33 -19.34 -6.73
CA LEU A 127 -5.60 -18.64 -6.94
C LEU A 127 -5.98 -17.72 -5.78
N ARG A 128 -5.39 -17.92 -4.59
CA ARG A 128 -5.85 -17.33 -3.33
C ARG A 128 -7.34 -17.57 -3.10
N ARG A 129 -8.17 -16.57 -3.43
CA ARG A 129 -9.64 -16.58 -3.33
C ARG A 129 -10.32 -16.15 -4.64
N ASN A 130 -9.55 -16.05 -5.72
CA ASN A 130 -10.05 -15.63 -7.02
C ASN A 130 -10.66 -16.81 -7.79
N ALA A 131 -11.70 -16.55 -8.57
CA ALA A 131 -12.33 -17.55 -9.43
C ALA A 131 -11.44 -17.99 -10.61
N ARG A 132 -10.45 -17.16 -10.97
CA ARG A 132 -9.48 -17.43 -12.05
C ARG A 132 -8.09 -16.98 -11.60
N GLY A 133 -7.09 -17.79 -11.94
CA GLY A 133 -5.68 -17.47 -11.73
C GLY A 133 -5.12 -16.62 -12.87
N GLY A 134 -3.93 -16.07 -12.67
CA GLY A 134 -3.17 -15.35 -13.67
C GLY A 134 -3.09 -13.84 -13.39
N HIS A 135 -2.78 -13.09 -14.45
CA HIS A 135 -2.57 -11.65 -14.42
C HIS A 135 -3.28 -10.97 -15.59
N LEU A 136 -3.33 -9.64 -15.55
CA LEU A 136 -3.87 -8.84 -16.67
C LEU A 136 -2.95 -8.94 -17.89
N PRO A 137 -3.50 -9.00 -19.12
CA PRO A 137 -2.68 -8.96 -20.34
C PRO A 137 -1.71 -7.78 -20.33
N GLY A 138 -0.45 -8.03 -20.73
CA GLY A 138 0.60 -7.02 -20.77
C GLY A 138 1.25 -6.66 -19.42
N ALA A 139 0.73 -7.17 -18.30
CA ALA A 139 1.34 -6.93 -16.99
C ALA A 139 2.70 -7.63 -16.83
N ARG A 140 3.63 -6.97 -16.17
CA ARG A 140 4.93 -7.52 -15.78
C ARG A 140 4.93 -7.84 -14.29
N SER A 141 5.51 -8.98 -13.92
CA SER A 141 5.68 -9.35 -12.53
C SER A 141 6.76 -8.48 -11.88
N LEU A 142 6.44 -7.84 -10.76
CA LEU A 142 7.38 -7.14 -9.90
C LEU A 142 7.01 -7.39 -8.43
N PRO A 143 7.23 -8.61 -7.91
CA PRO A 143 6.80 -8.96 -6.56
C PRO A 143 7.37 -7.98 -5.54
N HIS A 144 6.55 -7.43 -4.63
CA HIS A 144 7.03 -6.39 -3.69
C HIS A 144 8.24 -6.84 -2.86
N ALA A 145 8.31 -8.13 -2.50
CA ALA A 145 9.42 -8.70 -1.75
C ALA A 145 10.77 -8.56 -2.49
N SER A 146 10.77 -8.49 -3.82
CA SER A 146 11.98 -8.24 -4.61
C SER A 146 12.56 -6.84 -4.45
N LEU A 147 11.77 -5.90 -3.90
CA LEU A 147 12.18 -4.51 -3.63
C LEU A 147 12.82 -4.37 -2.25
N LEU A 148 12.79 -5.43 -1.43
CA LEU A 148 13.29 -5.44 -0.07
C LEU A 148 14.62 -6.21 0.01
N ASP A 149 15.47 -5.76 0.93
CA ASP A 149 16.60 -6.47 1.49
C ASP A 149 16.27 -6.75 2.96
N ASP A 150 15.95 -8.01 3.26
CA ASP A 150 15.27 -8.45 4.48
C ASP A 150 13.95 -7.68 4.75
N ASP A 151 13.93 -6.81 5.76
CA ASP A 151 12.78 -5.99 6.15
C ASP A 151 12.87 -4.53 5.64
N ARG A 152 13.93 -4.20 4.90
CA ARG A 152 14.22 -2.83 4.46
C ARG A 152 14.08 -2.67 2.96
N LEU A 153 13.64 -1.49 2.53
CA LEU A 153 13.68 -1.11 1.12
C LEU A 153 15.13 -1.03 0.64
N LYS A 154 15.39 -1.62 -0.52
CA LYS A 154 16.69 -1.50 -1.20
C LYS A 154 17.05 -0.03 -1.46
N PRO A 155 18.36 0.31 -1.49
CA PRO A 155 18.81 1.62 -1.92
C PRO A 155 18.26 2.01 -3.30
N ALA A 156 18.04 3.30 -3.52
CA ALA A 156 17.45 3.80 -4.76
C ALA A 156 18.24 3.44 -6.03
N GLY A 157 19.56 3.23 -5.92
CA GLY A 157 20.40 2.76 -7.03
C GLY A 157 19.99 1.37 -7.52
N ASP A 158 19.72 0.46 -6.59
CA ASP A 158 19.36 -0.92 -6.86
C ASP A 158 17.92 -1.06 -7.36
N LEU A 159 17.04 -0.11 -7.00
CA LEU A 159 15.66 -0.06 -7.49
C LEU A 159 15.54 0.48 -8.93
N ARG A 160 16.47 1.35 -9.35
CA ARG A 160 16.47 1.93 -10.72
C ARG A 160 16.95 0.94 -11.77
N CYS A 161 17.67 -0.09 -11.35
CA CYS A 161 18.17 -1.15 -12.20
C CYS A 161 17.56 -2.48 -11.71
N PRO A 162 16.25 -2.72 -11.92
CA PRO A 162 15.73 -4.07 -11.74
C PRO A 162 16.54 -4.94 -12.70
N SER A 163 17.31 -5.89 -12.15
CA SER A 163 18.21 -6.74 -12.93
C SER A 163 17.47 -7.27 -14.16
N PRO A 164 18.04 -7.18 -15.38
CA PRO A 164 17.37 -7.61 -16.61
C PRO A 164 17.10 -9.13 -16.69
N ASP A 165 17.54 -9.91 -15.69
CA ASP A 165 17.65 -11.38 -15.78
C ASP A 165 16.68 -12.14 -14.87
N SER A 166 15.39 -11.80 -14.88
CA SER A 166 14.35 -12.80 -14.61
C SER A 166 13.78 -13.29 -15.94
N GLU A 167 14.50 -14.25 -16.55
CA GLU A 167 14.01 -15.02 -17.68
C GLU A 167 12.61 -15.59 -17.41
N PRO A 168 11.74 -15.73 -18.43
CA PRO A 168 10.53 -16.49 -18.29
C PRO A 168 10.91 -17.95 -18.05
N ALA A 169 10.66 -18.46 -16.83
CA ALA A 169 10.66 -19.89 -16.60
C ALA A 169 9.52 -20.50 -17.44
N ILE A 170 9.87 -21.03 -18.61
CA ILE A 170 9.01 -21.88 -19.43
C ILE A 170 9.16 -23.32 -18.90
N THR A 171 8.05 -23.95 -18.59
CA THR A 171 7.74 -25.32 -19.04
C THR A 171 6.22 -25.41 -19.20
#